data_AF-A0A0D0BN89-F1
#
_entry.id   AF-A0A0D0BN89-F1
#
_cell.length_a   1.000
_cell.length_b   1.000
_cell.length_c   1.000
_cell.angle_alpha   90.00
_cell.angle_beta   90.00
_cell.angle_gamma   90.00
#
_symmetry.space_group_name_H-M   'P 1'
#
loop_
_entity.id
_entity.type
_entity.pdbx_description
1 polymer ?
#
loop_
_entity_poly.entity_id
_entity_poly.type
_entity_poly.pdbx_seq_one_letter_code
_entity_poly.pdbx_strand_id
1 'polypeptide(L)' 'GMWMVSPSFLDNSSRNLAVIHIDSIVRGAHLLPIYGTEVVPEHVTFHNSLDLYRGFYINHFIDHHIFELVS' A
#
# COMPACT_ATOMS: atom_id res chain seq x y z
N GLY A 1 6.02 -15.54 -2.60
CA GLY A 1 6.60 -14.67 -3.65
C GLY A 1 6.17 -13.24 -3.41
N MET A 2 6.32 -12.36 -4.40
CA MET A 2 5.76 -11.00 -4.35
C MET A 2 4.34 -11.00 -4.89
N TRP A 3 3.45 -10.22 -4.28
CA TRP A 3 2.09 -10.02 -4.76
C TRP A 3 1.98 -8.64 -5.39
N MET A 4 1.26 -8.53 -6.49
CA MET A 4 0.87 -7.24 -7.07
C MET A 4 -0.54 -6.90 -6.59
N VAL A 5 -0.70 -5.72 -6.01
CA VAL A 5 -1.99 -5.21 -5.56
C VAL A 5 -2.25 -3.84 -6.17
N SER A 6 -3.52 -3.47 -6.28
CA SER A 6 -3.95 -2.15 -6.74
C SER A 6 -4.98 -1.55 -5.77
N PRO A 7 -5.07 -0.22 -5.67
CA PRO A 7 -6.13 0.44 -4.91
C PRO A 7 -7.53 -0.01 -5.37
N SER A 8 -8.46 -0.14 -4.43
CA SER A 8 -9.86 -0.45 -4.71
C SER A 8 -10.66 0.83 -4.93
N PHE A 9 -11.62 0.76 -5.85
CA PHE A 9 -12.50 1.86 -6.23
C PHE A 9 -13.97 1.41 -6.15
N LEU A 10 -14.85 2.35 -5.83
CA LEU A 10 -16.31 2.16 -5.87
C LEU A 10 -16.82 2.32 -7.31
N ASP A 11 -18.08 1.96 -7.58
CA ASP A 11 -18.70 2.05 -8.91
C ASP A 11 -18.66 3.47 -9.50
N ASN A 12 -18.66 4.50 -8.64
CA ASN A 12 -18.53 5.90 -9.03
C ASN A 12 -17.08 6.36 -9.26
N SER A 13 -16.12 5.42 -9.32
CA SER A 13 -14.68 5.68 -9.48
C SER A 13 -14.01 6.44 -8.33
N SER A 14 -14.72 6.69 -7.22
CA SER A 14 -14.08 7.21 -6.00
C SER A 14 -13.32 6.10 -5.27
N ARG A 15 -12.35 6.49 -4.45
CA ARG A 15 -11.53 5.52 -3.70
C ARG A 15 -12.38 4.81 -2.66
N ASN A 16 -12.21 3.50 -2.59
CA ASN A 16 -12.80 2.69 -1.54
C ASN A 16 -11.96 2.84 -0.26
N LEU A 17 -12.40 3.72 0.65
CA LEU A 17 -11.71 4.04 1.90
C LEU A 17 -12.60 3.69 3.10
N ALA A 18 -11.98 3.22 4.18
CA ALA A 18 -12.66 2.95 5.44
C ALA A 18 -11.84 3.48 6.61
N VAL A 19 -12.52 3.97 7.64
CA VAL A 19 -11.90 4.25 8.95
C VAL A 19 -11.99 2.96 9.76
N ILE A 20 -10.83 2.43 10.16
CA ILE A 20 -10.72 1.21 10.98
C ILE A 20 -10.14 1.54 12.35
N HIS A 21 -10.49 0.74 13.36
CA HIS A 21 -9.86 0.84 14.67
C HIS A 21 -8.41 0.38 14.59
N ILE A 22 -7.49 1.06 15.29
CA ILE A 22 -6.06 0.73 15.24
C ILE A 22 -5.78 -0.68 15.76
N ASP A 23 -6.53 -1.14 16.77
CA ASP A 23 -6.40 -2.51 17.30
C ASP A 23 -6.87 -3.60 16.32
N SER A 24 -7.56 -3.24 15.24
CA SER A 24 -7.93 -4.18 14.18
C SER A 24 -6.82 -4.38 13.15
N ILE A 25 -5.71 -3.64 13.25
CA ILE A 25 -4.53 -3.80 12.39
C ILE A 25 -3.68 -4.93 12.97
N VAL A 26 -3.73 -6.11 12.34
CA VAL A 26 -2.96 -7.28 12.78
C VAL A 26 -1.46 -7.12 12.53
N ARG A 27 -1.09 -6.52 11.38
CA ARG A 27 0.28 -6.41 10.92
C ARG A 27 0.44 -5.30 9.89
N GLY A 28 1.60 -4.63 9.88
CA GLY A 28 1.98 -3.74 8.79
C GLY A 28 2.50 -4.50 7.56
N ALA A 29 2.51 -3.85 6.40
CA ALA A 29 3.16 -4.36 5.20
C ALA A 29 3.85 -3.21 4.45
N HIS A 30 5.01 -3.45 3.86
CA HIS A 30 5.66 -2.49 2.98
C HIS A 30 5.02 -2.53 1.58
N LEU A 31 4.41 -1.41 1.20
CA LEU A 31 3.90 -1.20 -0.16
C LEU A 31 4.99 -0.55 -1.00
N LEU A 32 5.63 -1.32 -1.88
CA LEU A 32 6.60 -0.79 -2.83
C LEU A 32 5.87 -0.38 -4.12
N PRO A 33 5.89 0.89 -4.55
CA PRO A 33 5.24 1.31 -5.77
C PRO A 33 5.75 0.59 -7.02
N ILE A 34 4.83 0.30 -7.94
CA ILE A 34 5.18 -0.17 -9.29
C ILE A 34 5.49 1.08 -10.13
N TYR A 35 6.78 1.42 -10.23
CA TYR A 35 7.24 2.66 -10.88
C TYR A 35 7.11 2.68 -12.41
N GLY A 36 7.11 1.51 -13.06
CA GLY A 36 7.18 1.42 -14.52
C GLY A 36 8.59 1.72 -15.03
N THR A 37 8.68 2.28 -16.24
CA THR A 37 9.95 2.60 -16.92
C THR A 37 10.36 4.06 -16.78
N GLU A 38 9.52 4.89 -16.19
CA GLU A 38 9.75 6.33 -16.06
C GLU A 38 10.50 6.66 -14.77
N VAL A 39 11.16 7.83 -14.77
CA VAL A 39 11.77 8.38 -13.57
C VAL A 39 10.69 8.80 -12.59
N VAL A 40 10.91 8.57 -11.30
CA VAL A 40 10.01 9.02 -10.24
C VAL A 40 9.89 10.55 -10.29
N PRO A 41 8.69 11.12 -10.47
CA PRO A 41 8.53 12.57 -10.50
C PRO A 41 8.95 13.22 -9.18
N GLU A 42 9.61 14.38 -9.23
CA GLU A 42 10.15 15.07 -8.04
C GLU A 42 9.09 15.47 -7.00
N HIS A 43 7.83 15.60 -7.42
CA HIS A 43 6.72 15.94 -6.53
C HIS A 43 6.14 14.73 -5.80
N VAL A 44 6.64 13.52 -6.06
CA VAL A 44 6.30 12.32 -5.28
C VAL A 44 6.97 12.42 -3.92
N THR A 45 6.16 12.38 -2.87
CA THR A 45 6.58 12.39 -1.48
C THR A 45 6.06 11.14 -0.79
N PHE A 46 6.58 10.84 0.40
CA PHE A 46 6.06 9.75 1.24
C PHE A 46 4.56 9.90 1.50
N HIS A 47 4.07 11.15 1.64
CA HIS A 47 2.68 11.45 1.97
C HIS A 47 1.69 11.23 0.82
N ASN A 48 2.11 11.41 -0.43
CA ASN A 48 1.22 11.29 -1.59
C ASN A 48 1.49 10.03 -2.43
N SER A 49 2.55 9.28 -2.13
CA SER A 49 2.94 8.09 -2.92
C SER A 49 1.81 7.06 -3.05
N LEU A 50 1.10 6.77 -1.96
CA LEU A 50 -0.05 5.86 -1.96
C LEU A 50 -1.20 6.33 -2.85
N ASP A 51 -1.26 7.64 -3.08
CA ASP A 51 -2.30 8.26 -3.87
C ASP A 51 -1.94 8.34 -5.36
N LEU A 52 -0.65 8.45 -5.68
CA LEU A 52 -0.18 8.67 -7.05
C LEU A 52 0.02 7.36 -7.82
N TYR A 53 0.44 6.29 -7.14
CA TYR A 53 0.70 5.00 -7.79
C TYR A 53 -0.54 4.12 -7.87
N ARG A 54 -0.67 3.42 -9.00
CA ARG A 54 -1.82 2.54 -9.31
C ARG A 54 -1.62 1.09 -8.89
N GLY A 55 -0.41 0.74 -8.44
CA GLY A 55 -0.10 -0.62 -8.03
C GLY A 55 1.13 -0.68 -7.14
N PHE A 56 1.17 -1.71 -6.32
CA PHE A 56 2.21 -1.95 -5.32
C PHE A 56 2.61 -3.41 -5.30
N TYR A 57 3.88 -3.66 -4.98
CA TYR A 57 4.36 -4.98 -4.61
C TYR A 57 4.29 -5.15 -3.09
N ILE A 58 3.80 -6.30 -2.63
CA ILE A 58 3.80 -6.75 -1.24
C ILE A 58 4.71 -7.97 -1.11
N ASN A 59 5.57 -8.00 -0.09
CA ASN A 59 6.45 -9.12 0.18
C ASN A 59 6.04 -9.85 1.47
N HIS A 60 5.25 -10.90 1.34
CA HIS A 60 4.80 -11.71 2.48
C HIS A 60 5.95 -12.22 3.38
N PHE A 61 7.16 -12.43 2.84
CA PHE A 61 8.29 -12.95 3.63
C PHE A 61 9.02 -11.87 4.43
N ILE A 62 9.17 -10.67 3.87
CA ILE A 62 9.87 -9.57 4.53
C ILE A 62 8.90 -8.83 5.48
N ASP A 63 7.63 -8.71 5.08
CA ASP A 63 6.60 -8.04 5.85
C ASP A 63 6.19 -8.84 7.10
N HIS A 64 6.53 -10.13 7.17
CA HIS A 64 6.25 -11.00 8.31
C HIS A 64 6.81 -10.49 9.65
N HIS A 65 7.93 -9.75 9.61
CA HIS A 65 8.60 -9.17 10.78
C HIS A 65 8.18 -7.73 11.08
N ILE A 66 7.30 -7.12 10.29
CA ILE A 66 6.77 -5.79 10.56
C ILE A 66 5.71 -5.93 11.66
N PHE A 67 6.05 -5.54 12.89
CA PHE A 67 5.22 -5.46 14.10
C PHE A 67 3.85 -6.16 14.05
N GLU A 68 3.74 -7.34 14.69
CA GLU A 68 2.45 -7.95 14.99
C GLU A 68 1.84 -7.25 16.20
N LEU A 69 0.60 -6.76 16.07
CA LEU A 69 -0.08 -6.02 17.14
C LEU A 69 -0.71 -6.93 18.20
N VAL A 70 -0.67 -8.25 17.99
CA VAL A 70 -1.21 -9.25 18.92
C VAL A 70 -0.07 -9.99 19.62
N SER A 71 0.16 -9.61 20.87
CA SER A 71 0.78 -10.45 21.91
C SER A 71 -0.29 -10.84 22.93
#